data_AF-A0A2N2DN23-F1
#
_entry.id   AF-A0A2N2DN23-F1
#
_cell.length_a   1.000
_cell.length_b   1.000
_cell.length_c   1.000
_cell.angle_alpha   90.00
_cell.angle_beta   90.00
_cell.angle_gamma   90.00
#
_symmetry.space_group_name_H-M   'P 1'
#
loop_
_entity.id
_entity.type
_entity.pdbx_description
1 polymer ?
#
loop_
_entity_poly.entity_id
_entity_poly.type
_entity_poly.pdbx_seq_one_letter_code
_entity_poly.pdbx_strand_id
1 'polypeptide(L)'
;MALLAAGATLKAAEIAMTGEFAFALCRPPGHHASPGSCWGFCYFNNAAIAVQKLLFEEKINSALIIDFDLHFGDGTSNIFYGNPKVNYRHVQGGNRISFIEDLEKYLDNASADIVAVSAGFDRHQMDWGHMLSTEDYHTMGNLLGSFARKNCEGRLFAALEGGYNPISLGDAVSGFLDGLQNSKA
;
A
#
# COMPACT_ATOMS: atom_id res chain seq x y z
N MET A 1 1.99 -7.96 -19.67
CA MET A 1 1.95 -6.78 -18.78
C MET A 1 1.61 -7.14 -17.34
N ALA A 2 0.49 -7.82 -17.03
CA ALA A 2 0.14 -8.20 -15.65
C ALA A 2 1.22 -8.99 -14.90
N LEU A 3 1.89 -9.96 -15.53
CA LEU A 3 3.02 -10.68 -14.92
C LEU A 3 4.21 -9.77 -14.57
N LEU A 4 4.45 -8.71 -15.35
CA LEU A 4 5.52 -7.74 -15.06
C LEU A 4 5.14 -6.82 -13.89
N ALA A 5 3.86 -6.48 -13.75
CA ALA A 5 3.39 -5.73 -12.59
C ALA A 5 3.58 -6.51 -11.29
N ALA A 6 3.11 -7.76 -11.26
CA ALA A 6 3.35 -8.67 -10.14
C ALA A 6 4.86 -8.89 -9.89
N GLY A 7 5.65 -9.06 -10.95
CA GLY A 7 7.10 -9.19 -10.86
C GLY A 7 7.81 -7.95 -10.30
N ALA A 8 7.38 -6.75 -10.67
CA ALA A 8 7.91 -5.50 -10.12
C ALA A 8 7.60 -5.36 -8.64
N THR A 9 6.39 -5.70 -8.21
CA THR A 9 6.00 -5.69 -6.78
C THR A 9 6.74 -6.75 -5.98
N LEU A 10 6.94 -7.95 -6.55
CA LEU A 10 7.81 -8.96 -5.97
C LEU A 10 9.23 -8.44 -5.76
N LYS A 11 9.78 -7.74 -6.76
CA LYS A 11 11.12 -7.15 -6.65
C LYS A 11 11.19 -6.05 -5.60
N ALA A 12 10.16 -5.20 -5.53
CA ALA A 12 10.06 -4.18 -4.49
C ALA A 12 10.02 -4.80 -3.09
N ALA A 13 9.26 -5.88 -2.89
CA ALA A 13 9.22 -6.61 -1.63
C ALA A 13 10.58 -7.23 -1.27
N GLU A 14 11.32 -7.78 -2.24
CA GLU A 14 12.70 -8.25 -2.01
C GLU A 14 13.65 -7.13 -1.55
N ILE A 15 13.55 -5.95 -2.16
CA ILE A 15 14.35 -4.77 -1.76
C ILE A 15 13.93 -4.29 -0.36
N ALA A 16 12.63 -4.27 -0.08
CA ALA A 16 12.12 -3.92 1.24
C ALA A 16 12.69 -4.80 2.35
N MET A 17 12.92 -6.08 2.09
CA MET A 17 13.55 -6.98 3.07
C MET A 17 14.99 -6.59 3.45
N THR A 18 15.66 -5.71 2.70
CA THR A 18 16.98 -5.16 3.07
C THR A 18 16.90 -3.90 3.94
N GLY A 19 15.69 -3.50 4.35
CA GLY A 19 15.44 -2.27 5.12
C GLY A 19 15.38 -1.00 4.26
N GLU A 20 15.32 -1.14 2.93
CA GLU A 20 15.19 -0.04 1.98
C GLU A 20 13.74 0.06 1.49
N PHE A 21 13.13 1.24 1.59
CA PHE A 21 11.77 1.44 1.06
C PHE A 21 11.74 1.29 -0.45
N ALA A 22 10.77 0.54 -0.97
CA ALA A 22 10.65 0.28 -2.39
C ALA A 22 9.23 0.57 -2.92
N PHE A 23 9.14 1.18 -4.09
CA PHE A 23 7.86 1.48 -4.74
C PHE A 23 7.80 0.85 -6.14
N ALA A 24 6.87 -0.06 -6.34
CA ALA A 24 6.59 -0.64 -7.65
C ALA A 24 5.62 0.26 -8.43
N LEU A 25 6.18 1.11 -9.30
CA LEU A 25 5.41 1.93 -10.24
C LEU A 25 4.94 1.06 -11.42
N CYS A 26 3.94 0.23 -11.18
CA CYS A 26 3.48 -0.79 -12.12
C CYS A 26 2.04 -0.55 -12.62
N ARG A 27 1.72 -1.11 -13.79
CA ARG A 27 0.36 -1.30 -14.30
C ARG A 27 0.26 -2.66 -15.01
N PRO A 28 -0.88 -3.38 -14.94
CA PRO A 28 -2.14 -3.05 -14.26
C PRO A 28 -2.08 -3.12 -12.70
N PRO A 29 -3.07 -2.50 -12.00
CA PRO A 29 -3.22 -2.59 -10.54
C PRO A 29 -3.63 -4.00 -10.08
N GLY A 30 -3.83 -4.19 -8.77
CA GLY A 30 -4.05 -5.51 -8.18
C GLY A 30 -5.11 -5.65 -7.09
N HIS A 31 -5.44 -4.62 -6.31
CA HIS A 31 -6.20 -4.82 -5.06
C HIS A 31 -7.63 -5.41 -5.19
N HIS A 32 -8.23 -5.41 -6.39
CA HIS A 32 -9.53 -6.04 -6.69
C HIS A 32 -9.46 -7.51 -7.14
N ALA A 33 -8.27 -8.01 -7.49
CA ALA A 33 -8.13 -9.39 -7.96
C ALA A 33 -8.25 -10.38 -6.79
N SER A 34 -9.25 -11.26 -6.84
CA SER A 34 -9.52 -12.31 -5.85
C SER A 34 -9.05 -13.68 -6.36
N PRO A 35 -8.97 -14.72 -5.50
CA PRO A 35 -8.76 -16.08 -5.96
C PRO A 35 -9.90 -16.49 -6.90
N GLY A 36 -9.59 -16.80 -8.15
CA GLY A 36 -10.57 -17.25 -9.14
C GLY A 36 -11.41 -16.15 -9.81
N SER A 37 -11.17 -14.87 -9.54
CA SER A 37 -11.85 -13.76 -10.25
C SER A 37 -10.99 -12.50 -10.37
N CYS A 38 -11.23 -11.72 -11.42
CA CYS A 38 -10.53 -10.47 -11.68
C CYS A 38 -11.50 -9.39 -12.18
N TRP A 39 -11.37 -8.16 -11.69
CA TRP A 39 -12.20 -7.01 -12.07
C TRP A 39 -11.51 -5.69 -11.64
N GLY A 40 -12.13 -4.54 -11.91
CA GLY A 40 -11.59 -3.24 -11.47
C GLY A 40 -10.19 -2.95 -12.04
N PHE A 41 -9.95 -3.32 -13.31
CA PHE A 41 -8.64 -3.28 -13.98
C PHE A 41 -7.54 -4.18 -13.38
N CYS A 42 -7.83 -4.91 -12.30
CA CYS A 42 -6.90 -5.78 -11.60
C CYS A 42 -6.96 -7.20 -12.16
N TYR A 43 -5.81 -7.76 -12.54
CA TYR A 43 -5.70 -9.13 -13.06
C TYR A 43 -5.07 -10.09 -12.05
N PHE A 44 -4.03 -9.62 -11.36
CA PHE A 44 -3.36 -10.31 -10.27
C PHE A 44 -3.24 -9.35 -9.10
N ASN A 45 -3.39 -9.84 -7.88
CA ASN A 45 -3.22 -9.01 -6.70
C ASN A 45 -1.73 -8.86 -6.37
N ASN A 46 -1.14 -7.78 -6.89
CA ASN A 46 0.30 -7.52 -6.85
C ASN A 46 0.85 -7.56 -5.41
N ALA A 47 0.23 -6.81 -4.49
CA ALA A 47 0.64 -6.75 -3.09
C ALA A 47 0.44 -8.09 -2.38
N ALA A 48 -0.71 -8.75 -2.57
CA ALA A 48 -0.99 -10.02 -1.92
C ALA A 48 -0.06 -11.15 -2.40
N ILE A 49 0.30 -11.18 -3.69
CA ILE A 49 1.27 -12.16 -4.22
C ILE A 49 2.64 -11.98 -3.55
N ALA A 50 3.10 -10.73 -3.39
CA ALA A 50 4.37 -10.44 -2.76
C ALA A 50 4.38 -10.84 -1.28
N VAL A 51 3.33 -10.48 -0.52
CA VAL A 51 3.17 -10.89 0.89
C VAL A 51 3.10 -12.42 1.03
N GLN A 52 2.30 -13.10 0.20
CA GLN A 52 2.19 -14.56 0.24
C GLN A 52 3.52 -15.25 -0.05
N LYS A 53 4.32 -14.74 -1.00
CA LYS A 53 5.65 -15.29 -1.27
C LYS A 53 6.57 -15.19 -0.05
N LEU A 54 6.62 -14.02 0.59
CA LEU A 54 7.47 -13.83 1.78
C LEU A 54 7.05 -14.72 2.94
N LEU A 55 5.74 -14.89 3.17
CA LEU A 55 5.22 -15.81 4.17
C LEU A 55 5.53 -17.27 3.84
N PHE A 56 5.38 -17.67 2.58
CA PHE A 56 5.66 -19.02 2.10
C PHE A 56 7.14 -19.39 2.21
N GLU A 57 8.03 -18.42 1.96
CA GLU A 57 9.48 -18.57 2.11
C GLU A 57 9.96 -18.39 3.55
N GLU A 58 9.06 -18.24 4.51
CA GLU A 58 9.36 -18.04 5.94
C GLU A 58 10.28 -16.83 6.21
N LYS A 59 10.26 -15.83 5.33
CA LYS A 59 11.03 -14.58 5.46
C LYS A 59 10.38 -13.58 6.41
N ILE A 60 9.07 -13.72 6.62
CA ILE A 60 8.26 -12.95 7.56
C ILE A 60 7.28 -13.88 8.25
N ASN A 61 6.91 -13.56 9.48
CA ASN A 61 5.84 -14.21 10.26
C ASN A 61 4.52 -13.47 10.12
N SER A 62 4.57 -12.15 9.93
CA SER A 62 3.38 -11.30 9.81
C SER A 62 3.57 -10.15 8.82
N ALA A 63 2.47 -9.73 8.20
CA ALA A 63 2.43 -8.57 7.29
C ALA A 63 1.27 -7.64 7.65
N LEU A 64 1.50 -6.35 7.50
CA LEU A 64 0.46 -5.33 7.49
C LEU A 64 0.28 -4.81 6.06
N ILE A 65 -0.93 -4.91 5.52
CA ILE A 65 -1.29 -4.34 4.23
C ILE A 65 -2.16 -3.10 4.45
N ILE A 66 -1.62 -1.93 4.14
CA ILE A 66 -2.33 -0.65 4.16
C ILE A 66 -2.83 -0.34 2.76
N ASP A 67 -4.12 -0.08 2.64
CA ASP A 67 -4.78 0.27 1.39
C ASP A 67 -5.46 1.62 1.57
N PHE A 68 -4.95 2.65 0.89
CA PHE A 68 -5.51 4.00 0.91
C PHE A 68 -6.19 4.38 -0.41
N ASP A 69 -6.32 3.43 -1.34
CA ASP A 69 -7.09 3.63 -2.57
C ASP A 69 -8.54 4.05 -2.26
N LEU A 70 -9.16 4.81 -3.16
CA LEU A 70 -10.56 5.21 -3.05
C LEU A 70 -11.46 3.97 -2.92
N HIS A 71 -11.17 2.96 -3.70
CA HIS A 71 -11.94 1.74 -3.79
C HIS A 71 -11.49 0.74 -2.73
N PHE A 72 -12.45 -0.01 -2.19
CA PHE A 72 -12.14 -1.08 -1.26
C PHE A 72 -11.43 -2.21 -2.01
N GLY A 73 -10.23 -2.60 -1.55
CA GLY A 73 -9.48 -3.74 -2.06
C GLY A 73 -10.09 -5.08 -1.67
N ASP A 74 -11.26 -5.39 -2.23
CA ASP A 74 -12.01 -6.64 -2.01
C ASP A 74 -11.17 -7.88 -2.34
N GLY A 75 -10.34 -7.80 -3.38
CA GLY A 75 -9.38 -8.85 -3.72
C GLY A 75 -8.43 -9.17 -2.57
N THR A 76 -7.79 -8.14 -2.01
CA THR A 76 -6.87 -8.30 -0.88
C THR A 76 -7.61 -8.81 0.35
N SER A 77 -8.79 -8.27 0.65
CA SER A 77 -9.64 -8.70 1.77
C SER A 77 -10.03 -10.18 1.64
N ASN A 78 -10.43 -10.63 0.45
CA ASN A 78 -10.82 -12.02 0.19
C ASN A 78 -9.63 -12.98 0.31
N ILE A 79 -8.44 -12.60 -0.20
CA ILE A 79 -7.23 -13.44 -0.16
C ILE A 79 -6.82 -13.74 1.28
N PHE A 80 -6.86 -12.73 2.16
CA PHE A 80 -6.38 -12.85 3.53
C PHE A 80 -7.49 -13.04 4.57
N TYR A 81 -8.72 -13.29 4.12
CA TYR A 81 -9.84 -13.54 5.03
C TYR A 81 -9.51 -14.70 6.00
N GLY A 82 -9.55 -14.41 7.29
CA GLY A 82 -9.26 -15.37 8.35
C GLY A 82 -7.78 -15.77 8.50
N ASN A 83 -6.85 -15.15 7.79
CA ASN A 83 -5.42 -15.40 7.94
C ASN A 83 -4.84 -14.55 9.10
N PRO A 84 -4.46 -15.16 10.24
CA PRO A 84 -3.98 -14.40 11.40
C PRO A 84 -2.59 -13.77 11.18
N LYS A 85 -1.86 -14.16 10.13
CA LYS A 85 -0.54 -13.60 9.81
C LYS A 85 -0.62 -12.29 9.03
N VAL A 86 -1.79 -11.93 8.49
CA VAL A 86 -1.92 -10.75 7.64
C VAL A 86 -3.04 -9.86 8.13
N ASN A 87 -2.67 -8.65 8.53
CA ASN A 87 -3.63 -7.60 8.84
C ASN A 87 -3.84 -6.76 7.58
N TYR A 88 -5.08 -6.71 7.08
CA TYR A 88 -5.47 -5.81 5.98
C TYR A 88 -6.25 -4.63 6.55
N ARG A 89 -5.85 -3.41 6.18
CA ARG A 89 -6.50 -2.17 6.57
C ARG A 89 -6.78 -1.30 5.35
N HIS A 90 -8.05 -1.20 4.99
CA HIS A 90 -8.53 -0.11 4.14
C HIS A 90 -8.73 1.14 5.01
N VAL A 91 -7.94 2.19 4.75
CA VAL A 91 -7.98 3.42 5.54
C VAL A 91 -9.35 4.08 5.39
N GLN A 92 -9.93 4.46 6.51
CA GLN A 92 -11.27 5.04 6.58
C GLN A 92 -11.19 6.54 6.84
N GLY A 93 -12.24 7.29 6.53
CA GLY A 93 -12.34 8.72 6.82
C GLY A 93 -13.21 9.46 5.82
N GLY A 94 -14.11 10.30 6.32
CA GLY A 94 -15.03 11.09 5.49
C GLY A 94 -14.46 12.43 5.03
N ASN A 95 -13.31 12.82 5.58
CA ASN A 95 -12.57 14.03 5.22
C ASN A 95 -11.07 13.83 5.50
N ARG A 96 -10.25 14.76 4.98
CA ARG A 96 -8.79 14.76 5.09
C ARG A 96 -8.28 14.50 6.51
N ILE A 97 -8.81 15.23 7.50
CA ILE A 97 -8.36 15.13 8.90
C ILE A 97 -8.68 13.74 9.46
N SER A 98 -9.94 13.32 9.35
CA SER A 98 -10.36 12.01 9.86
C SER A 98 -9.66 10.84 9.17
N PHE A 99 -9.24 11.00 7.90
CA PHE A 99 -8.54 9.98 7.13
C PHE A 99 -7.11 9.77 7.63
N ILE A 100 -6.39 10.85 7.90
CA ILE A 100 -5.05 10.78 8.49
C ILE A 100 -5.12 10.27 9.93
N GLU A 101 -6.06 10.76 10.74
CA GLU A 101 -6.25 10.28 12.11
C GLU A 101 -6.58 8.78 12.18
N ASP A 102 -7.34 8.26 11.21
CA ASP A 102 -7.68 6.85 11.13
C ASP A 102 -6.44 5.98 10.93
N LEU A 103 -5.58 6.40 9.99
CA LEU A 103 -4.31 5.73 9.74
C LEU A 103 -3.40 5.79 10.98
N GLU A 104 -3.23 6.97 11.57
CA GLU A 104 -2.39 7.18 12.75
C GLU A 104 -2.83 6.29 13.92
N LYS A 105 -4.12 6.34 14.29
CA LYS A 105 -4.69 5.52 15.39
C LYS A 105 -4.55 4.03 15.15
N TYR A 106 -4.66 3.60 13.89
CA TYR A 106 -4.46 2.20 13.52
C TYR A 106 -3.00 1.78 13.71
N LEU A 107 -2.05 2.60 13.24
CA LEU A 107 -0.62 2.32 13.34
C LEU A 107 -0.11 2.29 14.80
N ASP A 108 -0.69 3.07 15.72
CA ASP A 108 -0.34 3.05 17.14
C ASP A 108 -0.46 1.68 17.81
N ASN A 109 -1.33 0.82 17.28
CA ASN A 109 -1.63 -0.49 17.85
C ASN A 109 -1.22 -1.65 16.92
N ALA A 110 -0.69 -1.33 15.73
CA ALA A 110 -0.32 -2.33 14.74
C ALA A 110 1.07 -2.91 15.01
N SER A 111 1.27 -4.15 14.59
CA SER A 111 2.58 -4.81 14.56
C SER A 111 2.63 -5.75 13.36
N ALA A 112 3.77 -5.74 12.68
CA ALA A 112 4.05 -6.63 11.56
C ALA A 112 5.56 -6.71 11.32
N ASP A 113 6.02 -7.77 10.67
CA ASP A 113 7.41 -7.83 10.23
C ASP A 113 7.64 -6.93 9.01
N ILE A 114 6.63 -6.72 8.16
CA ILE A 114 6.70 -5.88 6.96
C ILE A 114 5.40 -5.11 6.73
N VAL A 115 5.52 -3.91 6.14
CA VAL A 115 4.38 -3.14 5.61
C VAL A 115 4.33 -3.26 4.10
N ALA A 116 3.18 -3.66 3.57
CA ALA A 116 2.84 -3.57 2.15
C ALA A 116 1.80 -2.46 1.97
N VAL A 117 1.92 -1.67 0.90
CA VAL A 117 0.99 -0.58 0.61
C VAL A 117 0.34 -0.78 -0.76
N SER A 118 -0.99 -0.90 -0.78
CA SER A 118 -1.81 -0.72 -1.99
C SER A 118 -2.01 0.79 -2.17
N ALA A 119 -1.14 1.38 -3.00
CA ALA A 119 -0.98 2.83 -3.12
C ALA A 119 -1.84 3.39 -4.27
N GLY A 120 -3.10 3.70 -3.96
CA GLY A 120 -4.04 4.35 -4.88
C GLY A 120 -4.14 5.86 -4.67
N PHE A 121 -4.01 6.63 -5.74
CA PHE A 121 -3.99 8.10 -5.68
C PHE A 121 -5.27 8.75 -6.22
N ASP A 122 -6.32 7.96 -6.39
CA ASP A 122 -7.63 8.38 -6.89
C ASP A 122 -8.52 9.07 -5.85
N ARG A 123 -8.13 9.09 -4.56
CA ARG A 123 -8.73 9.97 -3.54
C ARG A 123 -8.33 11.44 -3.68
N HIS A 124 -7.41 11.76 -4.58
CA HIS A 124 -6.87 13.11 -4.73
C HIS A 124 -7.95 14.15 -5.09
N GLN A 125 -7.78 15.41 -4.70
CA GLN A 125 -8.71 16.52 -4.94
C GLN A 125 -9.08 16.73 -6.43
N MET A 126 -8.10 16.46 -7.30
CA MET A 126 -8.23 16.56 -8.75
C MET A 126 -8.64 15.24 -9.42
N ASP A 127 -8.82 14.18 -8.65
CA ASP A 127 -9.22 12.85 -9.10
C ASP A 127 -10.59 12.48 -8.52
N TRP A 128 -11.03 11.24 -8.70
CA TRP A 128 -12.41 10.80 -8.45
C TRP A 128 -12.89 11.02 -7.00
N GLY A 129 -12.00 10.94 -6.03
CA GLY A 129 -12.37 11.06 -4.61
C GLY A 129 -12.45 12.49 -4.09
N HIS A 130 -11.93 13.48 -4.83
CA HIS A 130 -12.06 14.92 -4.51
C HIS A 130 -11.71 15.33 -3.07
N MET A 131 -10.80 14.62 -2.39
CA MET A 131 -10.61 14.77 -0.94
C MET A 131 -9.17 15.09 -0.55
N LEU A 132 -8.22 14.20 -0.85
CA LEU A 132 -6.85 14.29 -0.36
C LEU A 132 -6.00 15.23 -1.22
N SER A 133 -5.16 16.04 -0.59
CA SER A 133 -4.14 16.84 -1.27
C SER A 133 -2.84 16.06 -1.42
N THR A 134 -1.91 16.52 -2.26
CA THR A 134 -0.54 16.00 -2.32
C THR A 134 0.15 15.99 -0.95
N GLU A 135 -0.10 16.98 -0.10
CA GLU A 135 0.47 17.04 1.26
C GLU A 135 -0.08 15.94 2.18
N ASP A 136 -1.32 15.52 1.99
CA ASP A 136 -1.87 14.40 2.75
C ASP A 136 -1.17 13.09 2.37
N TYR A 137 -0.85 12.91 1.08
CA TYR A 137 -0.05 11.76 0.64
C TYR A 137 1.38 11.79 1.18
N HIS A 138 2.00 12.97 1.25
CA HIS A 138 3.28 13.16 1.95
C HIS A 138 3.17 12.79 3.43
N THR A 139 2.13 13.25 4.12
CA THR A 139 1.87 12.91 5.53
C THR A 139 1.69 11.41 5.73
N MET A 140 0.90 10.74 4.88
CA MET A 140 0.74 9.28 4.94
C MET A 140 2.06 8.53 4.69
N GLY A 141 2.87 8.99 3.72
CA GLY A 141 4.20 8.45 3.48
C GLY A 141 5.09 8.58 4.71
N ASN A 142 5.06 9.73 5.38
CA ASN A 142 5.81 9.95 6.61
C ASN A 142 5.37 9.04 7.76
N LEU A 143 4.06 8.89 7.99
CA LEU A 143 3.50 8.02 9.03
C LEU A 143 3.89 6.55 8.79
N LEU A 144 3.68 6.06 7.57
CA LEU A 144 3.99 4.67 7.21
C LEU A 144 5.49 4.38 7.26
N GLY A 145 6.32 5.31 6.77
CA GLY A 145 7.78 5.19 6.83
C GLY A 145 8.28 5.17 8.28
N SER A 146 7.75 6.05 9.13
CA SER A 146 8.15 6.12 10.54
C SER A 146 7.75 4.85 11.28
N PHE A 147 6.53 4.35 11.04
CA PHE A 147 6.06 3.08 11.56
C PHE A 147 6.96 1.92 11.11
N ALA A 148 7.29 1.83 9.82
CA ALA A 148 8.12 0.75 9.29
C ALA A 148 9.55 0.77 9.85
N ARG A 149 10.18 1.95 9.98
CA ARG A 149 11.50 2.08 10.61
C ARG A 149 11.51 1.61 12.05
N LYS A 150 10.49 2.01 12.81
CA LYS A 150 10.39 1.73 14.25
C LYS A 150 10.00 0.28 14.55
N ASN A 151 9.05 -0.27 13.80
CA ASN A 151 8.39 -1.54 14.16
C ASN A 151 8.67 -2.69 13.18
N CYS A 152 9.17 -2.39 11.98
CA CYS A 152 9.31 -3.37 10.89
C CYS A 152 10.74 -3.46 10.34
N GLU A 153 11.77 -2.99 11.08
CA GLU A 153 13.17 -2.96 10.61
C GLU A 153 13.38 -2.16 9.31
N GLY A 154 12.53 -1.17 9.05
CA GLY A 154 12.53 -0.40 7.80
C GLY A 154 11.96 -1.16 6.59
N ARG A 155 11.31 -2.31 6.80
CA ARG A 155 10.73 -3.11 5.72
C ARG A 155 9.37 -2.56 5.31
N LEU A 156 9.35 -1.80 4.20
CA LEU A 156 8.12 -1.32 3.56
C LEU A 156 8.26 -1.39 2.04
N PHE A 157 7.25 -1.95 1.38
CA PHE A 157 7.08 -1.79 -0.06
C PHE A 157 5.68 -1.28 -0.40
N ALA A 158 5.57 -0.59 -1.54
CA ALA A 158 4.31 -0.12 -2.09
C ALA A 158 4.15 -0.59 -3.53
N ALA A 159 2.91 -0.79 -3.96
CA ALA A 159 2.56 -1.03 -5.36
C ALA A 159 1.51 -0.01 -5.80
N LEU A 160 1.70 0.58 -6.98
CA LEU A 160 0.73 1.50 -7.56
C LEU A 160 -0.61 0.77 -7.84
N GLU A 161 -1.71 1.35 -7.37
CA GLU A 161 -3.09 0.90 -7.62
C GLU A 161 -3.83 1.90 -8.55
N GLY A 162 -4.87 2.57 -8.06
CA GLY A 162 -5.63 3.60 -8.76
C GLY A 162 -4.94 4.97 -8.86
N GLY A 163 -5.61 5.89 -9.54
CA GLY A 163 -5.11 7.22 -9.89
C GLY A 163 -5.25 7.46 -11.39
N TYR A 164 -6.13 8.38 -11.76
CA TYR A 164 -6.67 8.50 -13.12
C TYR A 164 -6.50 9.91 -13.70
N ASN A 165 -6.21 10.91 -12.86
CA ASN A 165 -5.79 12.22 -13.31
C ASN A 165 -4.27 12.25 -13.53
N PRO A 166 -3.78 12.37 -14.78
CA PRO A 166 -2.35 12.27 -15.09
C PRO A 166 -1.52 13.43 -14.55
N ILE A 167 -2.14 14.58 -14.24
CA ILE A 167 -1.44 15.73 -13.65
C ILE A 167 -1.21 15.46 -12.17
N SER A 168 -2.27 15.17 -11.41
CA SER A 168 -2.14 14.98 -9.96
C SER A 168 -1.51 13.66 -9.55
N LEU A 169 -1.59 12.61 -10.36
CA LEU A 169 -0.99 11.31 -10.04
C LEU A 169 0.52 11.43 -9.81
N GLY A 170 1.22 12.16 -10.68
CA GLY A 170 2.67 12.35 -10.55
C GLY A 170 3.04 13.08 -9.27
N ASP A 171 2.36 14.19 -8.99
CA ASP A 171 2.59 15.00 -7.79
C ASP A 171 2.27 14.21 -6.51
N ALA A 172 1.17 13.47 -6.49
CA ALA A 172 0.74 12.69 -5.33
C ALA A 172 1.68 11.50 -5.03
N VAL A 173 2.13 10.78 -6.07
CA VAL A 173 3.17 9.74 -5.93
C VAL A 173 4.47 10.35 -5.43
N SER A 174 4.90 11.47 -6.01
CA SER A 174 6.11 12.18 -5.59
C SER A 174 6.03 12.61 -4.12
N GLY A 175 4.90 13.19 -3.68
CA GLY A 175 4.67 13.57 -2.30
C GLY A 175 4.74 12.38 -1.35
N PHE A 176 4.10 11.25 -1.69
CA PHE A 176 4.17 10.03 -0.90
C PHE A 176 5.60 9.49 -0.74
N LEU A 177 6.38 9.47 -1.82
CA LEU A 177 7.78 9.03 -1.81
C LEU A 177 8.68 9.95 -0.99
N ASP A 178 8.49 11.27 -1.12
CA ASP A 178 9.22 12.25 -0.30
C ASP A 178 8.91 12.07 1.20
N GLY A 179 7.64 11.82 1.54
CA GLY A 179 7.21 11.55 2.91
C GLY A 179 7.88 10.29 3.48
N LEU A 180 7.93 9.21 2.70
CA LEU A 180 8.66 7.99 3.06
C LEU A 180 10.14 8.28 3.27
N GLN A 181 10.79 9.00 2.36
CA GLN A 181 12.22 9.29 2.44
C GLN A 181 12.58 10.13 3.68
N ASN A 182 11.73 11.11 4.02
CA ASN A 182 11.94 12.04 5.14
C ASN A 182 11.39 11.53 6.50
N SER A 183 10.82 10.32 6.54
CA SER A 183 10.35 9.68 7.77
C SER A 183 11.48 9.40 8.77
N LYS A 184 11.16 9.45 10.07
CA LYS A 184 12.10 9.23 11.18
C LYS A 184 11.65 8.05 12.03
N ALA A 185 12.62 7.33 12.61
CA ALA A 185 12.34 6.24 13.57
C ALA A 185 11.79 6.78 14.89
#